data_AF-K9PAJ4-F1
#
_entry.id   AF-K9PAJ4-F1
#
_cell.length_a   1.000
_cell.length_b   1.000
_cell.length_c   1.000
_cell.angle_alpha   90.00
_cell.angle_beta   90.00
_cell.angle_gamma   90.00
#
_symmetry.space_group_name_H-M   'P 1'
#
loop_
_entity.id
_entity.type
_entity.pdbx_description
1 polymer ?
#
loop_
_entity_poly.entity_id
_entity_poly.type
_entity_poly.pdbx_seq_one_letter_code
_entity_poly.pdbx_strand_id
1 'polypeptide(L)'
;MDQEPLPSVASLQGTLFDFAIAELVRQHRQSFPPLWTAESWAKLLIWLALSCGCSGDARALEAFAVALGPALTARMRRLFFERELPDLNLRVMADPAEQQVLLLPLEVGPVPGAGAPQAIAPERVAAALEAVGLSPLVSPDRLRWQPLEALVAVPWRNGPG
;
A
#
# COMPACT_ATOMS: atom_id res chain seq x y z
N MET A 1 -35.34 18.51 11.48
CA MET A 1 -33.93 18.16 11.74
C MET A 1 -33.91 16.66 11.90
N ASP A 2 -33.80 15.95 10.78
CA ASP A 2 -33.83 14.48 10.78
C ASP A 2 -32.57 13.99 11.46
N GLN A 3 -32.71 13.26 12.56
CA GLN A 3 -31.59 12.63 13.24
C GLN A 3 -31.13 11.45 12.37
N GLU A 4 -29.85 11.47 11.99
CA GLU A 4 -29.22 10.36 11.30
C GLU A 4 -29.29 9.11 12.21
N PRO A 5 -29.74 7.96 11.69
CA PRO A 5 -29.92 6.76 12.51
C PRO A 5 -28.56 6.27 13.03
N LEU A 6 -28.52 5.88 14.31
CA LEU A 6 -27.32 5.33 14.92
C LEU A 6 -26.86 4.05 14.19
N PRO A 7 -25.54 3.84 14.01
CA PRO A 7 -25.02 2.63 13.36
C PRO A 7 -25.33 1.38 14.19
N SER A 8 -25.55 0.26 13.50
CA SER A 8 -25.79 -1.03 14.16
C SER A 8 -24.53 -1.54 14.88
N VAL A 9 -24.71 -2.39 15.88
CA VAL A 9 -23.59 -3.03 16.62
C VAL A 9 -22.63 -3.74 15.67
N ALA A 10 -23.15 -4.49 14.70
CA ALA A 10 -22.33 -5.20 13.71
C ALA A 10 -21.52 -4.23 12.81
N SER A 11 -22.12 -3.09 12.44
CA SER A 11 -21.42 -2.06 11.66
C SER A 11 -20.28 -1.42 12.46
N LEU A 12 -20.50 -1.12 13.74
CA LEU A 12 -19.47 -0.58 14.63
C LEU A 12 -18.33 -1.59 14.84
N GLN A 13 -18.65 -2.85 15.10
CA GLN A 13 -17.63 -3.91 15.28
C GLN A 13 -16.81 -4.15 14.02
N GLY A 14 -17.47 -4.19 12.85
CA GLY A 14 -16.79 -4.31 11.56
C GLY A 14 -15.85 -3.12 11.30
N THR A 15 -16.31 -1.90 11.56
CA THR A 15 -15.49 -0.68 11.41
C THR A 15 -14.29 -0.67 12.34
N LEU A 16 -14.48 -1.08 13.60
CA LEU A 16 -13.39 -1.19 14.57
C LEU A 16 -12.36 -2.23 14.14
N PHE A 17 -12.81 -3.40 13.67
CA PHE A 17 -11.93 -4.44 13.15
C PHE A 17 -11.14 -3.96 11.93
N ASP A 18 -11.82 -3.33 10.97
CA ASP A 18 -11.20 -2.77 9.76
C ASP A 18 -10.13 -1.72 10.10
N PHE A 19 -10.40 -0.86 11.08
CA PHE A 19 -9.43 0.11 11.58
C PHE A 19 -8.23 -0.59 12.23
N ALA A 20 -8.48 -1.52 13.15
CA ALA A 20 -7.43 -2.22 13.89
C ALA A 20 -6.50 -3.02 12.97
N ILE A 21 -7.05 -3.75 12.00
CA ILE A 21 -6.24 -4.53 11.07
C ILE A 21 -5.44 -3.63 10.12
N ALA A 22 -6.01 -2.51 9.69
CA ALA A 22 -5.31 -1.54 8.86
C ALA A 22 -4.12 -0.91 9.60
N GLU A 23 -4.32 -0.49 10.85
CA GLU A 23 -3.25 0.07 11.69
C GLU A 23 -2.17 -0.96 11.99
N LEU A 24 -2.55 -2.20 12.31
CA LEU A 24 -1.61 -3.28 12.52
C LEU A 24 -0.68 -3.48 11.30
N VAL A 25 -1.25 -3.47 10.08
CA VAL A 25 -0.45 -3.58 8.86
C VAL A 25 0.47 -2.37 8.70
N ARG A 26 -0.03 -1.15 8.94
CA ARG A 26 0.76 0.10 8.85
C ARG A 26 1.95 0.11 9.81
N GLN A 27 1.77 -0.40 11.02
CA GLN A 27 2.82 -0.45 12.05
C GLN A 27 3.92 -1.47 11.72
N HIS A 28 3.55 -2.62 11.15
CA HIS A 28 4.49 -3.73 10.94
C HIS A 28 5.07 -3.83 9.51
N ARG A 29 4.57 -3.06 8.54
CA ARG A 29 5.03 -3.12 7.13
C ARG A 29 6.51 -2.76 6.89
N GLN A 30 7.22 -2.29 7.90
CA GLN A 30 8.67 -2.02 7.84
C GLN A 30 9.51 -3.06 8.62
N SER A 31 8.87 -3.98 9.35
CA SER A 31 9.55 -4.94 10.23
C SER A 31 10.12 -6.17 9.50
N PHE A 32 9.75 -6.38 8.23
CA PHE A 32 10.04 -7.62 7.49
C PHE A 32 10.93 -7.35 6.27
N PRO A 33 12.26 -7.27 6.42
CA PRO A 33 13.17 -7.15 5.29
C PRO A 33 13.25 -8.47 4.49
N PRO A 34 13.58 -8.43 3.17
CA PRO A 34 13.77 -7.22 2.37
C PRO A 34 12.44 -6.53 2.05
N LEU A 35 12.36 -5.21 2.25
CA LEU A 35 11.14 -4.43 1.98
C LEU A 35 10.75 -4.49 0.51
N TRP A 36 9.47 -4.26 0.21
CA TRP A 36 8.94 -4.18 -1.16
C TRP A 36 9.01 -5.51 -1.93
N THR A 37 8.96 -6.65 -1.22
CA THR A 37 9.04 -7.99 -1.82
C THR A 37 7.83 -8.85 -1.44
N ALA A 38 7.51 -9.84 -2.28
CA ALA A 38 6.53 -10.87 -1.93
C ALA A 38 6.90 -11.62 -0.64
N GLU A 39 8.20 -11.81 -0.38
CA GLU A 39 8.73 -12.40 0.84
C GLU A 39 8.35 -11.59 2.09
N SER A 40 8.53 -10.25 2.06
CA SER A 40 8.15 -9.39 3.19
C SER A 40 6.66 -9.45 3.53
N TRP A 41 5.81 -9.57 2.50
CA TRP A 41 4.38 -9.77 2.68
C TRP A 41 4.07 -11.15 3.28
N ALA A 42 4.70 -12.21 2.79
CA ALA A 42 4.54 -13.55 3.33
C ALA A 42 4.98 -13.61 4.81
N LYS A 43 6.07 -12.94 5.19
CA LYS A 43 6.54 -12.85 6.57
C LYS A 43 5.52 -12.18 7.48
N LEU A 44 4.86 -11.10 7.03
CA LEU A 44 3.76 -10.48 7.79
C LEU A 44 2.60 -11.47 8.00
N LEU A 45 2.17 -12.17 6.94
CA LEU A 45 1.08 -13.13 7.03
C LEU A 45 1.40 -14.30 7.97
N ILE A 46 2.62 -14.82 7.91
CA ILE A 46 3.09 -15.86 8.83
C ILE A 46 3.09 -15.33 10.26
N TRP A 47 3.64 -14.14 10.49
CA TRP A 47 3.66 -13.54 11.83
C TRP A 47 2.24 -13.34 12.38
N LEU A 48 1.30 -12.91 11.54
CA LEU A 48 -0.11 -12.77 11.93
C LEU A 48 -0.74 -14.11 12.28
N ALA A 49 -0.54 -15.14 11.44
CA ALA A 49 -1.07 -16.47 11.70
C ALA A 49 -0.58 -17.01 13.04
N LEU A 50 0.73 -16.90 13.30
CA LEU A 50 1.34 -17.32 14.57
C LEU A 50 0.79 -16.52 15.75
N SER A 51 0.59 -15.21 15.59
CA SER A 51 0.03 -14.33 16.61
C SER A 51 -1.44 -14.63 16.92
N CYS A 52 -2.17 -15.21 15.95
CA CYS A 52 -3.53 -15.72 16.12
C CYS A 52 -3.58 -17.15 16.67
N GLY A 53 -2.44 -17.77 17.00
CA GLY A 53 -2.36 -19.12 17.57
C GLY A 53 -2.28 -20.25 16.55
N CYS A 54 -2.11 -19.95 15.25
CA CYS A 54 -1.81 -20.99 14.27
C CYS A 54 -0.39 -21.55 14.48
N SER A 55 -0.17 -22.79 14.09
CA SER A 55 1.17 -23.33 13.91
C SER A 55 1.82 -22.79 12.63
N GLY A 56 3.15 -22.88 12.54
CA GLY A 56 3.91 -22.43 11.37
C GLY A 56 3.97 -23.42 10.21
N ASP A 57 3.23 -24.54 10.28
CA ASP A 57 3.19 -25.51 9.19
C ASP A 57 2.29 -25.04 8.04
N ALA A 58 2.56 -25.57 6.84
CA ALA A 58 1.89 -25.13 5.61
C ALA A 58 0.36 -25.24 5.70
N ARG A 59 -0.17 -26.31 6.30
CA ARG A 59 -1.61 -26.54 6.40
C ARG A 59 -2.28 -25.50 7.28
N ALA A 60 -1.66 -25.15 8.41
CA ALA A 60 -2.17 -24.11 9.30
C ALA A 60 -2.14 -22.72 8.66
N LEU A 61 -1.07 -22.40 7.92
CA LEU A 61 -0.94 -21.14 7.19
C LEU A 61 -1.96 -21.03 6.05
N GLU A 62 -2.19 -22.12 5.31
CA GLU A 62 -3.24 -22.18 4.27
C GLU A 62 -4.64 -21.98 4.88
N ALA A 63 -4.93 -22.64 6.00
CA ALA A 63 -6.20 -22.46 6.70
C ALA A 63 -6.40 -21.02 7.18
N PHE A 64 -5.35 -20.38 7.68
CA PHE A 64 -5.37 -18.96 8.06
C PHE A 64 -5.64 -18.04 6.86
N ALA A 65 -4.98 -18.29 5.73
CA ALA A 65 -5.21 -17.51 4.50
C ALA A 65 -6.66 -17.66 3.99
N VAL A 66 -7.23 -18.87 4.05
CA VAL A 66 -8.64 -19.11 3.72
C VAL A 66 -9.57 -18.35 4.67
N ALA A 67 -9.26 -18.35 5.97
CA ALA A 67 -10.06 -17.65 6.98
C ALA A 67 -10.06 -16.13 6.83
N LEU A 68 -8.92 -15.53 6.45
CA LEU A 68 -8.86 -14.10 6.10
C LEU A 68 -9.73 -13.78 4.89
N GLY A 69 -9.76 -14.67 3.91
CA GLY A 69 -10.49 -14.50 2.67
C GLY A 69 -9.88 -13.44 1.74
N PRO A 70 -10.32 -13.41 0.47
CA PRO A 70 -9.67 -12.62 -0.58
C PRO A 70 -9.81 -11.10 -0.37
N ALA A 71 -10.97 -10.63 0.13
CA ALA A 71 -11.25 -9.20 0.27
C ALA A 71 -10.33 -8.54 1.31
N LEU A 72 -10.22 -9.13 2.50
CA LEU A 72 -9.36 -8.62 3.56
C LEU A 72 -7.88 -8.76 3.17
N THR A 73 -7.49 -9.90 2.60
CA THR A 73 -6.12 -10.15 2.13
C THR A 73 -5.67 -9.10 1.11
N ALA A 74 -6.51 -8.79 0.12
CA ALA A 74 -6.20 -7.77 -0.89
C ALA A 74 -6.07 -6.37 -0.28
N ARG A 75 -6.97 -6.00 0.65
CA ARG A 75 -6.90 -4.70 1.34
C ARG A 75 -5.63 -4.59 2.18
N MET A 76 -5.27 -5.62 2.94
CA MET A 76 -4.05 -5.65 3.74
C MET A 76 -2.80 -5.56 2.87
N ARG A 77 -2.77 -6.30 1.75
CA ARG A 77 -1.64 -6.25 0.80
C ARG A 77 -1.44 -4.85 0.22
N ARG A 78 -2.53 -4.18 -0.17
CA ARG A 78 -2.49 -2.78 -0.62
C ARG A 78 -1.88 -1.87 0.44
N LEU A 79 -2.35 -1.96 1.69
CA LEU A 79 -1.85 -1.13 2.80
C LEU A 79 -0.37 -1.41 3.13
N PHE A 80 0.04 -2.67 2.98
CA PHE A 80 1.42 -3.10 3.22
C PHE A 80 2.38 -2.47 2.21
N PHE A 81 2.00 -2.38 0.93
CA PHE A 81 2.80 -1.82 -0.16
C PHE A 81 2.44 -0.37 -0.53
N GLU A 82 1.74 0.36 0.33
CA GLU A 82 1.45 1.78 0.15
C GLU A 82 2.29 2.65 1.11
N ARG A 83 2.76 3.82 0.69
CA ARG A 83 3.33 4.84 1.60
C ARG A 83 2.76 6.20 1.23
N GLU A 84 2.26 6.91 2.22
CA GLU A 84 1.91 8.32 2.08
C GLU A 84 3.09 9.16 2.55
N LEU A 85 3.42 10.19 1.76
CA LEU A 85 4.51 11.13 1.97
C LEU A 85 3.89 12.54 1.96
N PRO A 86 3.33 13.00 3.09
CA PRO A 86 2.65 14.30 3.17
C PRO A 86 3.55 15.46 2.76
N ASP A 87 4.82 15.43 3.15
CA ASP A 87 5.82 16.46 2.83
C ASP A 87 6.04 16.61 1.32
N LEU A 88 5.84 15.53 0.56
CA LEU A 88 5.93 15.53 -0.90
C LEU A 88 4.57 15.63 -1.58
N ASN A 89 3.47 15.66 -0.82
CA ASN A 89 2.10 15.50 -1.30
C ASN A 89 1.95 14.32 -2.28
N LEU A 90 2.50 13.15 -1.90
CA LEU A 90 2.51 11.95 -2.74
C LEU A 90 2.13 10.71 -1.96
N ARG A 91 1.49 9.78 -2.66
CA ARG A 91 1.30 8.39 -2.27
C ARG A 91 2.06 7.50 -3.25
N VAL A 92 2.84 6.58 -2.70
CA VAL A 92 3.55 5.55 -3.45
C VAL A 92 2.81 4.23 -3.29
N MET A 93 2.51 3.56 -4.40
CA MET A 93 2.00 2.19 -4.45
C MET A 93 3.03 1.32 -5.17
N ALA A 94 3.59 0.34 -4.49
CA ALA A 94 4.72 -0.45 -5.01
C ALA A 94 4.57 -1.93 -4.65
N ASP A 95 3.43 -2.50 -5.04
CA ASP A 95 3.19 -3.93 -4.91
C ASP A 95 4.04 -4.68 -5.96
N PRO A 96 4.90 -5.63 -5.57
CA PRO A 96 5.78 -6.34 -6.49
C PRO A 96 5.04 -7.23 -7.50
N ALA A 97 3.77 -7.58 -7.24
CA ALA A 97 2.93 -8.29 -8.19
C ALA A 97 2.42 -7.38 -9.34
N GLU A 98 2.51 -6.06 -9.17
CA GLU A 98 2.14 -5.08 -10.19
C GLU A 98 3.32 -4.76 -11.11
N GLN A 99 3.05 -4.40 -12.36
CA GLN A 99 4.10 -4.17 -13.37
C GLN A 99 5.01 -2.97 -13.06
N GLN A 100 4.54 -2.03 -12.25
CA GLN A 100 5.18 -0.75 -12.04
C GLN A 100 4.82 -0.14 -10.68
N VAL A 101 5.72 0.68 -10.16
CA VAL A 101 5.47 1.54 -9.02
C VAL A 101 4.65 2.74 -9.48
N LEU A 102 3.60 3.08 -8.74
CA LEU A 102 2.75 4.23 -9.02
C LEU A 102 2.97 5.31 -7.97
N LEU A 103 3.12 6.56 -8.43
CA LEU A 103 3.14 7.74 -7.58
C LEU A 103 1.94 8.61 -7.91
N LEU A 104 1.07 8.82 -6.93
CA LEU A 104 -0.16 9.58 -7.04
C LEU A 104 -0.10 10.80 -6.11
N PRO A 105 -0.72 11.94 -6.42
CA PRO A 105 -0.90 12.99 -5.43
C PRO A 105 -1.82 12.51 -4.29
N LEU A 106 -1.61 13.00 -3.06
CA LEU A 106 -2.53 12.72 -1.95
C LEU A 106 -3.83 13.50 -2.13
N GLU A 107 -3.71 14.75 -2.56
CA GLU A 107 -4.83 15.59 -2.92
C GLU A 107 -5.23 15.34 -4.38
N VAL A 108 -6.42 14.78 -4.58
CA VAL A 108 -7.03 14.59 -5.91
C VAL A 108 -8.26 15.46 -5.99
N GLY A 109 -8.14 16.62 -6.62
CA GLY A 109 -9.28 17.51 -6.88
C GLY A 109 -8.83 18.89 -7.35
N PRO A 110 -9.67 19.61 -8.10
CA PRO A 110 -9.40 21.02 -8.37
C PRO A 110 -9.49 21.76 -7.04
N VAL A 111 -8.37 22.30 -6.55
CA VAL A 111 -8.46 23.39 -5.57
C VAL A 111 -9.30 24.49 -6.24
N PRO A 112 -10.32 25.08 -5.59
CA PRO A 112 -11.06 26.18 -6.18
C PRO A 112 -10.09 27.28 -6.65
N GLY A 113 -9.93 27.44 -7.96
CA GLY A 113 -8.97 28.38 -8.57
C GLY A 113 -7.62 27.79 -9.03
N ALA A 114 -7.32 26.52 -8.75
CA ALA A 114 -6.22 25.81 -9.38
C ALA A 114 -6.68 25.21 -10.71
N GLY A 115 -5.89 25.41 -11.76
CA GLY A 115 -6.13 24.87 -13.10
C GLY A 115 -6.01 23.35 -13.17
N ALA A 116 -5.71 22.85 -14.38
CA ALA A 116 -5.53 21.42 -14.64
C ALA A 116 -4.57 20.73 -13.63
N PRO A 117 -4.74 19.41 -13.37
CA PRO A 117 -3.88 18.65 -12.47
C PRO A 117 -2.40 18.93 -12.76
N GLN A 118 -1.68 19.44 -11.75
CA GLN A 118 -0.26 19.75 -11.92
C GLN A 118 0.50 18.44 -12.09
N ALA A 119 1.20 18.28 -13.21
CA ALA A 119 2.08 17.14 -13.44
C ALA A 119 3.08 16.99 -12.28
N ILE A 120 3.31 15.75 -11.82
CA ILE A 120 4.26 15.48 -10.74
C ILE A 120 5.67 15.68 -11.28
N ALA A 121 6.42 16.63 -10.71
CA ALA A 121 7.79 16.90 -11.09
C ALA A 121 8.69 15.66 -10.91
N PRO A 122 9.58 15.33 -11.86
CA PRO A 122 10.49 14.19 -11.75
C PRO A 122 11.36 14.18 -10.48
N GLU A 123 11.71 15.36 -9.97
CA GLU A 123 12.48 15.54 -8.73
C GLU A 123 11.67 15.10 -7.50
N ARG A 124 10.37 15.38 -7.48
CA ARG A 124 9.46 14.90 -6.42
C ARG A 124 9.32 13.39 -6.48
N VAL A 125 9.26 12.80 -7.68
CA VAL A 125 9.22 11.35 -7.85
C VAL A 125 10.50 10.71 -7.32
N ALA A 126 11.66 11.25 -7.68
CA ALA A 126 12.95 10.75 -7.20
C ALA A 126 13.07 10.85 -5.68
N ALA A 127 12.70 11.99 -5.10
CA ALA A 127 12.70 12.19 -3.64
C ALA A 127 11.78 11.20 -2.92
N ALA A 128 10.60 10.92 -3.48
CA ALA A 128 9.67 9.97 -2.91
C ALA A 128 10.23 8.53 -2.92
N LEU A 129 10.82 8.11 -4.05
CA LEU A 129 11.42 6.79 -4.19
C LEU A 129 12.61 6.60 -3.23
N GLU A 130 13.41 7.64 -3.02
CA GLU A 130 14.51 7.64 -2.06
C GLU A 130 14.01 7.54 -0.62
N ALA A 131 13.03 8.38 -0.25
CA ALA A 131 12.47 8.42 1.10
C ALA A 131 11.90 7.07 1.56
N VAL A 132 11.37 6.27 0.63
CA VAL A 132 10.78 4.96 0.93
C VAL A 132 11.69 3.78 0.61
N GLY A 133 12.93 4.03 0.18
CA GLY A 133 13.93 2.99 -0.11
C GLY A 133 13.69 2.19 -1.40
N LEU A 134 12.92 2.72 -2.35
CA LEU A 134 12.61 2.08 -3.63
C LEU A 134 13.62 2.38 -4.74
N SER A 135 14.44 3.45 -4.62
CA SER A 135 15.47 3.82 -5.61
C SER A 135 16.32 2.65 -6.15
N PRO A 136 16.80 1.68 -5.34
CA PRO A 136 17.56 0.54 -5.85
C PRO A 136 16.71 -0.51 -6.59
N LEU A 137 15.38 -0.51 -6.42
CA LEU A 137 14.48 -1.52 -6.97
C LEU A 137 13.80 -1.09 -8.28
N VAL A 138 13.86 0.19 -8.63
CA VAL A 138 13.25 0.75 -9.83
C VAL A 138 14.27 1.07 -10.93
N SER A 139 13.76 1.30 -12.14
CA SER A 139 14.56 1.71 -13.30
C SER A 139 15.27 3.04 -13.01
N PRO A 140 16.62 3.10 -13.09
CA PRO A 140 17.37 4.34 -12.94
C PRO A 140 17.21 5.28 -14.14
N ASP A 141 16.81 4.74 -15.30
CA ASP A 141 16.53 5.51 -16.50
C ASP A 141 15.20 6.25 -16.35
N ARG A 142 15.29 7.56 -16.09
CA ARG A 142 14.13 8.46 -15.93
C ARG A 142 13.33 8.64 -17.22
N LEU A 143 13.91 8.35 -18.40
CA LEU A 143 13.16 8.40 -19.66
C LEU A 143 12.10 7.29 -19.75
N ARG A 144 12.27 6.22 -18.95
CA ARG A 144 11.28 5.14 -18.83
C ARG A 144 10.17 5.44 -17.82
N TRP A 145 10.26 6.55 -17.09
CA TRP A 145 9.20 6.97 -16.18
C TRP A 145 8.08 7.59 -17.00
N GLN A 146 6.88 7.06 -16.87
CA GLN A 146 5.74 7.46 -17.69
C GLN A 146 4.85 8.41 -16.88
N PRO A 147 4.87 9.73 -17.17
CA PRO A 147 3.86 10.63 -16.65
C PRO A 147 2.52 10.29 -17.31
N LEU A 148 1.53 9.97 -16.50
CA LEU A 148 0.14 9.79 -16.90
C LEU A 148 -0.68 10.96 -16.34
N GLU A 149 -1.94 11.11 -16.77
CA GLU A 149 -2.76 12.30 -16.47
C GLU A 149 -2.85 12.67 -14.97
N ALA A 150 -2.82 11.69 -14.05
CA ALA A 150 -2.94 11.91 -12.61
C ALA A 150 -1.88 11.18 -11.76
N LEU A 151 -0.88 10.55 -12.38
CA LEU A 151 0.13 9.78 -11.67
C LEU A 151 1.42 9.65 -12.48
N VAL A 152 2.49 9.20 -11.84
CA VAL A 152 3.71 8.76 -12.53
C VAL A 152 3.90 7.27 -12.32
N ALA A 153 4.07 6.55 -13.42
CA ALA A 153 4.40 5.13 -13.44
C ALA A 153 5.90 4.93 -13.61
N VAL A 154 6.51 4.18 -12.68
CA VAL A 154 7.94 3.92 -12.63
C VAL A 154 8.18 2.42 -12.74
N PRO A 155 8.85 1.95 -13.81
CA PRO A 155 9.12 0.52 -13.99
C PRO A 155 10.05 -0.02 -12.91
N TRP A 156 9.81 -1.27 -12.50
CA TRP A 156 10.76 -2.05 -11.74
C TRP A 156 12.07 -2.26 -12.53
N ARG A 157 13.19 -2.38 -11.82
CA ARG A 157 14.50 -2.59 -12.45
C ARG A 157 14.58 -3.91 -13.20
N ASN A 158 14.09 -4.99 -12.59
CA ASN A 158 14.16 -6.36 -13.09
C ASN A 158 12.80 -6.92 -13.55
N GLY A 159 11.78 -6.06 -13.70
CA GLY A 159 10.38 -6.48 -13.85
C GLY A 159 9.68 -6.76 -12.52
N PRO A 160 8.36 -7.06 -12.53
CA PRO A 160 7.62 -7.47 -11.34
C PRO A 160 8.19 -8.77 -10.76
N GLY A 161 8.13 -8.93 -9.45
CA GLY A 161 8.77 -10.02 -8.69
C GLY A 161 7.82 -10.76 -7.75
#